data_AF-A0AAW3T5Z0-F1
#
_entry.id   AF-A0AAW3T5Z0-F1
#
_cell.length_a   1.000
_cell.length_b   1.000
_cell.length_c   1.000
_cell.angle_alpha   90.00
_cell.angle_beta   90.00
_cell.angle_gamma   90.00
#
_symmetry.space_group_name_H-M   'P 1'
#
loop_
_entity.id
_entity.type
_entity.pdbx_description
1 polymer ?
#
loop_
_entity_poly.entity_id
_entity_poly.type
_entity_poly.pdbx_seq_one_letter_code
_entity_poly.pdbx_strand_id
1 'polypeptide(L)'
;MDIDFGAIGTVAGVGFVAAVGVVLLYTLGLRLLGTGQPVDAGGDHTQYAEETARSGKTPPAALVGAGVCFAVCIAAVLYGIWMTIPQFH
;
A
#
# COMPACT_ATOMS: atom_id res chain seq x y z
N MET A 1 10.49 -6.11 -38.42
CA MET A 1 10.31 -6.10 -36.97
C MET A 1 9.86 -4.70 -36.64
N ASP A 2 8.55 -4.51 -36.51
CA ASP A 2 7.96 -3.21 -36.20
C ASP A 2 7.77 -3.11 -34.69
N ILE A 3 8.12 -1.96 -34.11
CA ILE A 3 7.94 -1.70 -32.69
C ILE A 3 6.46 -1.38 -32.46
N ASP A 4 5.80 -2.22 -31.67
CA ASP A 4 4.44 -1.97 -31.22
C ASP A 4 4.46 -1.01 -30.01
N PHE A 5 4.35 0.28 -30.29
CA PHE A 5 4.24 1.31 -29.25
C PHE A 5 2.97 1.17 -28.39
N GLY A 6 1.91 0.52 -28.90
CA GLY A 6 0.69 0.24 -28.15
C GLY A 6 0.93 -0.80 -27.06
N ALA A 7 1.68 -1.86 -27.37
CA ALA A 7 2.08 -2.86 -26.38
C ALA A 7 2.93 -2.25 -25.26
N ILE A 8 3.91 -1.40 -25.62
CA ILE A 8 4.76 -0.69 -24.64
C ILE A 8 3.90 0.21 -23.74
N GLY A 9 3.00 1.00 -24.33
CA GLY A 9 2.09 1.87 -23.58
C GLY A 9 1.19 1.08 -22.62
N THR A 10 0.72 -0.09 -23.04
CA THR A 10 -0.13 -0.96 -22.22
C THR A 10 0.60 -1.48 -20.99
N VAL A 11 1.82 -2.03 -21.16
CA VAL A 11 2.61 -2.53 -20.02
C VAL A 11 2.95 -1.41 -19.05
N ALA A 12 3.36 -0.25 -19.56
CA ALA A 12 3.64 0.93 -18.74
C ALA A 12 2.40 1.38 -17.96
N GLY A 13 1.24 1.48 -18.63
CA GLY A 13 -0.01 1.90 -18.01
C GLY A 13 -0.51 0.92 -16.94
N VAL A 14 -0.54 -0.38 -17.25
CA VAL A 14 -0.98 -1.43 -16.31
C VAL A 14 -0.05 -1.49 -15.10
N GLY A 15 1.27 -1.47 -15.32
CA GLY A 15 2.25 -1.48 -14.23
C GLY A 15 2.12 -0.25 -13.32
N PHE A 16 1.93 0.93 -13.91
CA PHE A 16 1.73 2.16 -13.15
C PHE A 16 0.45 2.13 -12.30
N VAL A 17 -0.69 1.76 -12.90
CA VAL A 17 -1.97 1.69 -12.20
C VAL A 17 -1.92 0.64 -11.08
N ALA A 18 -1.32 -0.52 -11.33
CA ALA A 18 -1.14 -1.55 -10.33
C ALA A 18 -0.27 -1.06 -9.16
N ALA A 19 0.87 -0.42 -9.45
CA ALA A 19 1.76 0.12 -8.44
C ALA A 19 1.06 1.18 -7.58
N VAL A 20 0.41 2.17 -8.21
CA VAL A 20 -0.33 3.22 -7.49
C VAL A 20 -1.45 2.61 -6.65
N GLY A 21 -2.21 1.66 -7.18
CA GLY A 21 -3.29 0.98 -6.46
C GLY A 21 -2.78 0.29 -5.19
N VAL A 22 -1.72 -0.50 -5.29
CA VAL A 22 -1.12 -1.20 -4.14
C VAL A 22 -0.56 -0.21 -3.12
N VAL A 23 0.12 0.85 -3.57
CA VAL A 23 0.67 1.89 -2.69
C VAL A 23 -0.44 2.64 -1.93
N LEU A 24 -1.51 3.03 -2.62
CA LEU A 24 -2.65 3.70 -1.98
C LEU A 24 -3.33 2.81 -0.95
N LEU A 25 -3.47 1.51 -1.26
CA LEU A 25 -4.08 0.55 -0.36
C LEU A 25 -3.21 0.28 0.88
N TYR A 26 -1.89 0.18 0.70
CA TYR A 26 -0.92 0.06 1.79
C TYR A 26 -0.90 1.29 2.69
N THR A 27 -0.82 2.49 2.09
CA THR A 27 -0.82 3.77 2.83
C THR A 27 -2.14 3.98 3.57
N LEU A 28 -3.28 3.57 3.00
CA LEU A 28 -4.56 3.55 3.71
C LEU A 28 -4.50 2.62 4.93
N GLY A 29 -3.91 1.43 4.81
CA GLY A 29 -3.72 0.51 5.93
C GLY A 29 -2.88 1.11 7.06
N LEU A 30 -1.76 1.77 6.74
CA LEU A 30 -0.95 2.50 7.72
C LEU A 30 -1.74 3.65 8.36
N ARG A 31 -2.50 4.41 7.57
CA ARG A 31 -3.34 5.49 8.07
C ARG A 31 -4.40 5.01 9.05
N LEU A 32 -5.01 3.85 8.78
CA LEU A 32 -5.97 3.22 9.70
C LEU A 32 -5.29 2.77 10.99
N LEU A 33 -4.09 2.19 10.92
CA LEU A 33 -3.34 1.80 12.11
C LEU A 33 -2.95 3.01 12.98
N GLY A 34 -2.68 4.14 12.34
CA GLY A 34 -2.45 5.45 12.96
C GLY A 34 -3.71 6.16 13.46
N THR A 35 -4.87 5.52 13.55
CA THR A 35 -6.06 6.16 14.15
C THR A 35 -6.02 6.11 15.68
N GLY A 36 -6.57 7.13 16.35
CA GLY A 36 -6.61 7.20 17.83
C GLY A 36 -5.28 7.60 18.48
N GLN A 37 -4.36 8.05 17.65
CA GLN A 37 -2.96 8.26 17.93
C GLN A 37 -2.66 9.76 18.01
N PRO A 38 -1.85 10.25 18.97
CA PRO A 38 -1.46 11.66 18.98
C PRO A 38 -0.83 12.09 17.66
N VAL A 39 -1.21 13.29 17.23
CA VAL A 39 -0.67 13.99 16.07
C VAL A 39 0.56 14.75 16.50
N ASP A 40 1.59 14.74 15.67
CA ASP A 40 2.79 15.51 15.91
C ASP A 40 2.52 17.00 15.80
N ALA A 41 3.06 17.77 16.73
CA ALA A 41 2.88 19.23 16.77
C ALA A 41 3.44 19.92 15.51
N GLY A 42 4.46 19.33 14.89
CA GLY A 42 5.09 19.81 13.65
C GLY A 42 4.45 19.30 12.35
N GLY A 43 3.45 18.42 12.42
CA GLY A 43 2.80 17.85 11.23
C GLY A 43 3.77 17.09 10.32
N ASP A 44 3.77 17.38 9.01
CA ASP A 44 4.69 16.73 8.05
C ASP A 44 6.15 17.18 8.19
N HIS A 45 6.43 18.18 9.04
CA HIS A 45 7.77 18.74 9.26
C HIS A 45 8.43 18.25 10.54
N THR A 46 7.79 17.37 11.32
CA THR A 46 8.41 16.85 12.55
C THR A 46 9.66 16.05 12.20
N GLN A 47 10.76 16.38 12.86
CA GLN A 47 11.96 15.56 12.80
C GLN A 47 11.75 14.28 13.63
N TYR A 48 12.37 13.18 13.24
CA TYR A 48 12.25 11.90 13.95
C TYR A 48 12.55 12.00 15.46
N ALA A 49 13.45 12.90 15.87
CA ALA A 49 13.78 13.12 17.28
C ALA A 49 12.69 13.84 18.08
N GLU A 50 11.73 14.48 17.40
CA GLU A 50 10.63 15.26 17.97
C GLU A 50 9.27 14.56 17.83
N GLU A 51 9.25 13.33 17.30
CA GLU A 51 8.02 12.54 17.14
C GLU A 51 7.35 12.27 18.49
N THR A 52 6.04 12.52 18.54
CA THR A 52 5.26 12.32 19.75
C THR A 52 5.14 10.83 20.02
N ALA A 53 5.54 10.41 21.23
CA ALA A 53 5.46 9.01 21.63
C ALA A 53 4.06 8.43 21.38
N ARG A 54 4.01 7.29 20.71
CA ARG A 54 2.75 6.62 20.41
C ARG A 54 2.12 6.06 21.70
N SER A 55 1.15 6.79 22.24
CA SER A 55 0.43 6.44 23.48
C SER A 55 -1.06 6.14 23.27
N GLY A 56 -1.58 6.40 22.08
CA GLY A 56 -2.97 6.20 21.74
C GLY A 56 -3.33 4.73 21.50
N LYS A 57 -4.62 4.40 21.59
CA LYS A 57 -5.15 3.07 21.27
C LYS A 57 -5.85 3.12 19.93
N THR A 58 -5.36 2.31 18.99
CA THR A 58 -6.01 2.14 17.70
C THR A 58 -7.37 1.45 17.91
N PRO A 59 -8.49 2.04 17.47
CA PRO A 59 -9.81 1.43 17.60
C PRO A 59 -9.89 0.10 16.83
N PRO A 60 -10.66 -0.88 17.34
CA PRO A 60 -10.72 -2.22 16.77
C PRO A 60 -11.22 -2.22 15.32
N ALA A 61 -12.15 -1.32 14.96
CA ALA A 61 -12.63 -1.19 13.60
C ALA A 61 -11.52 -0.77 12.61
N ALA A 62 -10.63 0.13 13.03
CA ALA A 62 -9.51 0.57 12.19
C ALA A 62 -8.41 -0.48 12.10
N LEU A 63 -8.17 -1.25 13.17
CA LEU A 63 -7.29 -2.43 13.13
C LEU A 63 -7.78 -3.47 12.13
N VAL A 64 -9.08 -3.80 12.14
CA VAL A 64 -9.68 -4.72 11.16
C VAL A 64 -9.54 -4.16 9.75
N GLY A 65 -9.86 -2.89 9.53
CA GLY A 65 -9.71 -2.25 8.23
C GLY A 65 -8.26 -2.29 7.72
N ALA A 66 -7.28 -1.98 8.59
CA ALA A 66 -5.87 -2.07 8.24
C ALA A 66 -5.46 -3.50 7.87
N GLY A 67 -5.93 -4.50 8.64
CA GLY A 67 -5.71 -5.91 8.35
C GLY A 67 -6.26 -6.33 6.99
N VAL A 68 -7.47 -5.87 6.63
CA VAL A 68 -8.05 -6.09 5.30
C VAL A 68 -7.20 -5.45 4.21
N CYS A 69 -6.72 -4.22 4.40
CA CYS A 69 -5.83 -3.58 3.43
C CYS A 69 -4.56 -4.42 3.20
N PHE A 70 -3.86 -4.80 4.27
CA PHE A 70 -2.64 -5.61 4.11
C PHE A 70 -2.92 -6.99 3.48
N ALA A 71 -4.05 -7.62 3.81
CA ALA A 71 -4.45 -8.88 3.20
C ALA A 71 -4.67 -8.74 1.69
N VAL A 72 -5.30 -7.66 1.23
CA VAL A 72 -5.48 -7.39 -0.20
C VAL A 72 -4.15 -7.11 -0.90
N CYS A 73 -3.22 -6.37 -0.27
CA CYS A 73 -1.85 -6.19 -0.80
C CYS A 73 -1.14 -7.54 -0.97
N ILE A 74 -1.19 -8.40 0.05
CA ILE A 74 -0.58 -9.74 0.01
C ILE A 74 -1.21 -10.55 -1.13
N ALA A 75 -2.54 -10.56 -1.24
CA ALA A 75 -3.24 -11.26 -2.32
C ALA A 75 -2.81 -10.77 -3.71
N ALA A 76 -2.64 -9.46 -3.90
CA ALA A 76 -2.16 -8.89 -5.16
C ALA A 76 -0.74 -9.37 -5.51
N VAL A 77 0.18 -9.41 -4.53
CA VAL A 77 1.54 -9.92 -4.73
C VAL A 77 1.52 -11.41 -5.06
N LEU A 78 0.78 -12.21 -4.29
CA LEU A 78 0.65 -13.65 -4.54
C LEU A 78 0.06 -13.94 -5.91
N TYR A 79 -0.92 -13.13 -6.35
CA TYR A 79 -1.49 -13.24 -7.69
C TYR A 79 -0.47 -12.92 -8.79
N GLY A 80 0.36 -11.88 -8.61
CA GLY A 80 1.45 -11.57 -9.54
C GLY A 80 2.48 -12.70 -9.63
N ILE A 81 2.85 -13.31 -8.49
CA ILE A 81 3.74 -14.46 -8.44
C ILE A 81 3.12 -15.67 -9.16
N TRP A 82 1.84 -15.95 -8.89
CA TRP A 82 1.08 -17.04 -9.51
C TRP A 82 1.05 -16.93 -11.04
N MET A 83 0.87 -15.71 -11.57
CA MET A 83 0.89 -15.46 -13.02
C MET A 83 2.29 -15.59 -13.63
N THR A 84 3.35 -15.26 -12.88
CA THR A 84 4.72 -15.28 -13.39
C THR A 84 5.32 -16.69 -13.42
N ILE A 85 4.92 -17.55 -12.48
CA ILE A 85 5.49 -18.90 -12.31
C ILE A 85 4.56 -19.93 -12.97
N PRO A 86 4.95 -20.56 -14.10
CA PRO A 86 4.10 -21.50 -14.84
C PRO A 86 3.84 -22.82 -14.12
N GLN A 87 4.49 -23.10 -12.98
CA GLN A 87 4.28 -24.32 -12.20
C GLN A 87 3.10 -24.20 -11.22
N PHE A 88 2.59 -22.98 -11.01
CA PHE A 88 1.46 -22.73 -10.11
C PHE A 88 0.11 -22.74 -10.83
N HIS A 89 0.09 -22.85 -12.17
CA HIS A 89 -1.12 -22.88 -12.99
C HIS A 89 -0.98 -23.82 -14.20
#